data_AF-A0A849EP48-F1
#
_entry.id   AF-A0A849EP48-F1
#
_cell.length_a   1.000
_cell.length_b   1.000
_cell.length_c   1.000
_cell.angle_alpha   90.00
_cell.angle_beta   90.00
_cell.angle_gamma   90.00
#
_symmetry.space_group_name_H-M   'P 1'
#
loop_
_entity.id
_entity.type
_entity.pdbx_description
1 polymer ?
#
loop_
_entity_poly.entity_id
_entity_poly.type
_entity_poly.pdbx_seq_one_letter_code
_entity_poly.pdbx_strand_id
1 'polypeptide(L)'
;VRFGYGEKVQQLIRKAGFNVGRGKDLFNLSIRVGKDLIVPDARNDDKRQLLPQWYFDMLDAPAFIFLPIMVQKVCIGAFYADRNQSGPPLRESEHNHLSMLRNQLVLAIKYRQSRR
;
A
#
# COMPACT_ATOMS: atom_id res chain seq x y z
N VAL A 1 10.87 -9.56 -5.22
CA VAL A 1 10.87 -8.76 -6.46
C VAL A 1 9.88 -7.63 -6.28
N ARG A 2 10.26 -6.38 -6.56
CA ARG A 2 9.35 -5.23 -6.61
C ARG A 2 9.18 -4.84 -8.07
N PHE A 3 7.96 -4.54 -8.49
CA PHE A 3 7.64 -4.12 -9.85
C PHE A 3 6.47 -3.13 -9.81
N GLY A 4 6.22 -2.44 -10.91
CA GLY A 4 5.17 -1.44 -10.98
C GLY A 4 5.13 -0.78 -12.36
N TYR A 5 4.13 0.09 -12.54
CA TYR A 5 3.86 0.80 -13.78
C TYR A 5 3.64 2.29 -13.49
N GLY A 6 3.68 3.11 -14.54
CA GLY A 6 3.42 4.55 -14.45
C GLY A 6 4.67 5.42 -14.43
N GLU A 7 4.45 6.72 -14.30
CA GLU A 7 5.52 7.71 -14.30
C GLU A 7 6.47 7.48 -13.13
N LYS A 8 7.79 7.61 -13.36
CA LYS A 8 8.84 7.50 -12.32
C LYS A 8 8.87 6.18 -11.54
N VAL A 9 8.17 5.14 -11.99
CA VAL A 9 8.09 3.86 -11.26
C VAL A 9 9.45 3.22 -10.97
N GLN A 10 10.42 3.38 -11.86
CA GLN A 10 11.80 2.88 -11.66
C GLN A 10 12.53 3.58 -10.50
N GLN A 11 12.22 4.85 -10.25
CA GLN A 11 12.76 5.58 -9.10
C GLN A 11 12.02 5.18 -7.83
N LEU A 12 10.69 5.10 -7.93
CA LEU A 12 9.81 4.74 -6.82
C LEU A 12 10.11 3.34 -6.29
N ILE A 13 10.24 2.33 -7.14
CA ILE A 13 10.54 0.94 -6.72
C ILE A 13 11.86 0.83 -5.94
N ARG A 14 12.87 1.62 -6.32
CA ARG A 14 14.19 1.60 -5.67
C ARG A 14 14.17 2.28 -4.30
N LYS A 15 13.41 3.36 -4.15
CA LYS A 15 13.33 4.13 -2.91
C LYS A 15 12.23 3.63 -1.97
N ALA A 16 11.16 3.05 -2.49
CA ALA A 16 9.99 2.62 -1.73
C ALA A 16 10.38 1.52 -0.73
N GLY A 17 10.41 1.92 0.55
CA GLY A 17 10.69 1.03 1.66
C GLY A 17 10.63 1.80 2.96
N PHE A 18 10.06 1.18 3.99
CA PHE A 18 10.01 1.73 5.32
C PHE A 18 10.10 0.59 6.34
N ASN A 19 10.46 0.93 7.57
CA ASN A 19 10.55 -0.04 8.65
C ASN A 19 9.14 -0.44 9.10
N VAL A 20 8.82 -1.72 8.91
CA VAL A 20 7.60 -2.34 9.45
C VAL A 20 7.84 -2.63 10.93
N GLY A 21 7.04 -2.03 11.81
CA GLY A 21 7.25 -2.16 13.25
C GLY A 21 6.13 -1.54 14.09
N ARG A 22 6.50 -0.96 15.24
CA ARG A 22 5.54 -0.36 16.20
C ARG A 22 5.23 1.11 15.89
N GLY A 23 5.51 1.58 14.67
CA GLY A 23 5.16 2.93 14.23
C GLY A 23 3.67 3.21 14.40
N LYS A 24 3.34 4.43 14.82
CA LYS A 24 1.95 4.92 14.91
C LYS A 24 1.45 5.54 13.60
N ASP A 25 2.30 5.57 12.58
CA ASP A 25 1.95 6.05 11.24
C ASP A 25 0.90 5.16 10.57
N LEU A 26 0.19 5.73 9.59
CA LEU A 26 -0.92 5.06 8.91
C LEU A 26 -0.49 3.76 8.21
N PHE A 27 0.74 3.69 7.68
CA PHE A 27 1.24 2.50 6.99
C PHE A 27 1.45 1.36 7.98
N ASN A 28 2.15 1.60 9.09
CA ASN A 28 2.32 0.60 10.14
C ASN A 28 1.00 0.21 10.81
N LEU A 29 0.05 1.13 10.95
CA LEU A 29 -1.29 0.82 11.46
C LEU A 29 -2.06 -0.09 10.48
N SER A 30 -2.02 0.21 9.18
CA SER A 30 -2.68 -0.59 8.13
C SER A 30 -2.16 -2.03 8.10
N ILE A 31 -0.85 -2.21 8.24
CA ILE A 31 -0.18 -3.52 8.32
C ILE A 31 -0.62 -4.27 9.58
N ARG A 32 -0.63 -3.59 10.73
CA ARG A 32 -0.96 -4.22 12.02
C ARG A 32 -2.40 -4.71 12.08
N VAL A 33 -3.34 -3.93 11.54
CA VAL A 33 -4.76 -4.29 11.52
C VAL A 33 -5.09 -5.18 10.30
N GLY A 34 -4.21 -5.22 9.29
CA GLY A 34 -4.42 -5.97 8.05
C GLY A 34 -5.53 -5.37 7.16
N LYS A 35 -5.73 -4.05 7.24
CA LYS A 35 -6.76 -3.32 6.49
C LYS A 35 -6.13 -2.40 5.45
N ASP A 36 -6.90 -2.17 4.38
CA ASP A 36 -6.52 -1.23 3.32
C ASP A 36 -6.49 0.20 3.86
N LEU A 37 -5.47 0.94 3.46
CA LEU A 37 -5.34 2.36 3.72
C LEU A 37 -5.72 3.10 2.44
N ILE A 38 -6.82 3.86 2.47
CA ILE A 38 -7.30 4.68 1.36
C ILE A 38 -7.24 6.14 1.82
N VAL A 39 -6.46 6.96 1.13
CA VAL A 39 -6.28 8.38 1.45
C VAL A 39 -6.66 9.19 0.22
N PRO A 40 -7.86 9.81 0.21
CA PRO A 40 -8.31 10.62 -0.93
C PRO A 40 -7.71 12.03 -0.92
N ASP A 41 -7.21 12.52 0.21
CA ASP A 41 -6.50 13.80 0.28
C ASP A 41 -5.40 13.77 1.36
N ALA A 42 -4.18 13.45 0.96
CA ALA A 42 -3.02 13.40 1.86
C ALA A 42 -2.56 14.79 2.35
N ARG A 43 -3.03 15.87 1.69
CA ARG A 43 -2.59 17.24 1.97
C ARG A 43 -3.50 17.97 2.95
N ASN A 44 -4.77 17.59 3.01
CA ASN A 44 -5.82 18.28 3.77
C ASN A 44 -6.57 17.37 4.78
N ASP A 45 -6.25 16.08 4.88
CA ASP A 45 -6.83 15.16 5.88
C ASP A 45 -6.18 15.38 7.26
N ASP A 46 -6.97 15.32 8.33
CA ASP A 46 -6.53 15.33 9.73
C ASP A 46 -5.44 14.28 10.00
N LYS A 47 -5.42 13.23 9.17
CA LYS A 47 -4.43 12.15 9.21
C LYS A 47 -3.09 12.50 8.58
N ARG A 48 -2.90 13.71 8.01
CA ARG A 48 -1.61 14.16 7.47
C ARG A 48 -0.50 14.06 8.52
N GLN A 49 -0.80 14.36 9.78
CA GLN A 49 0.16 14.22 10.89
C GLN A 49 0.56 12.77 11.18
N LEU A 50 -0.25 11.80 10.73
CA LEU A 50 0.00 10.37 10.83
C LEU A 50 0.70 9.81 9.59
N LEU A 51 0.93 10.62 8.56
CA LEU A 51 1.78 10.25 7.43
C LEU A 51 3.24 10.45 7.83
N PRO A 52 4.10 9.44 7.63
CA PRO A 52 5.50 9.48 8.04
C PRO A 52 6.33 10.33 7.08
N GLN A 53 7.43 10.93 7.54
CA GLN A 53 8.26 11.82 6.71
C GLN A 53 8.76 11.16 5.41
N TRP A 54 9.12 9.86 5.47
CA TRP A 54 9.56 9.13 4.28
C TRP A 54 8.52 9.12 3.15
N TYR A 55 7.23 9.20 3.49
CA TYR A 55 6.15 9.27 2.50
C TYR A 55 6.24 10.56 1.70
N PHE A 56 6.45 11.70 2.36
CA PHE A 56 6.60 12.99 1.70
C PHE A 56 7.92 13.09 0.92
N ASP A 57 8.98 12.48 1.42
CA ASP A 57 10.29 12.54 0.74
C ASP A 57 10.33 11.67 -0.54
N MET A 58 9.49 10.63 -0.61
CA MET A 58 9.56 9.63 -1.68
C MET A 58 8.35 9.61 -2.62
N LEU A 59 7.16 9.85 -2.10
CA LEU A 59 5.88 9.67 -2.81
C LEU A 59 5.12 10.99 -2.98
N ASP A 60 4.89 11.71 -1.88
CA ASP A 60 4.15 13.00 -1.82
C ASP A 60 2.88 13.07 -2.69
N ALA A 61 2.18 11.95 -2.82
CA ALA A 61 1.02 11.87 -3.70
C ALA A 61 -0.23 12.49 -3.03
N PRO A 62 -0.96 13.38 -3.70
CA PRO A 62 -2.20 13.96 -3.14
C PRO A 62 -3.27 12.93 -2.77
N ALA A 63 -3.38 11.81 -3.49
CA ALA A 63 -4.29 10.73 -3.17
C ALA A 63 -3.64 9.38 -3.44
N PHE A 64 -3.82 8.40 -2.55
CA PHE A 64 -3.23 7.08 -2.70
C PHE A 64 -4.01 5.98 -1.98
N ILE A 65 -3.70 4.74 -2.36
CA ILE A 65 -4.14 3.53 -1.70
C ILE A 65 -2.96 2.61 -1.42
N PHE A 66 -2.98 1.97 -0.25
CA PHE A 66 -2.02 0.97 0.18
C PHE A 66 -2.78 -0.27 0.67
N LEU A 67 -2.54 -1.42 0.01
CA LEU A 67 -3.19 -2.69 0.35
C LEU A 67 -2.13 -3.68 0.84
N PRO A 68 -2.03 -3.95 2.15
CA PRO A 68 -1.07 -4.91 2.66
C PRO A 68 -1.43 -6.34 2.20
N ILE A 69 -0.41 -7.13 1.85
CA ILE A 69 -0.50 -8.54 1.49
C ILE A 69 -0.16 -9.36 2.74
N MET A 70 -1.20 -9.86 3.41
CA MET A 70 -1.09 -10.58 4.68
C MET A 70 -1.14 -12.10 4.46
N VAL A 71 -0.11 -12.81 4.91
CA VAL A 71 -0.05 -14.28 4.93
C VAL A 71 0.23 -14.72 6.36
N GLN A 72 -0.67 -15.52 6.96
CA GLN A 72 -0.53 -16.00 8.34
C GLN A 72 -0.21 -14.87 9.36
N LYS A 73 -0.91 -13.73 9.24
CA LYS A 73 -0.71 -12.52 10.05
C LYS A 73 0.64 -11.80 9.86
N VAL A 74 1.46 -12.24 8.91
CA VAL A 74 2.70 -11.56 8.52
C VAL A 74 2.46 -10.79 7.23
N CYS A 75 2.84 -9.51 7.21
CA CYS A 75 2.85 -8.71 5.99
C CYS A 75 4.09 -9.04 5.18
N ILE A 76 3.89 -9.55 3.96
CA ILE A 76 4.99 -9.97 3.07
C ILE A 76 5.21 -9.00 1.90
N GLY A 77 4.38 -7.97 1.80
CA GLY A 77 4.41 -6.97 0.73
C GLY A 77 3.13 -6.14 0.73
N ALA A 78 2.98 -5.27 -0.25
CA ALA A 78 1.77 -4.48 -0.43
C ALA A 78 1.59 -4.08 -1.89
N PHE A 79 0.34 -3.82 -2.27
CA PHE A 79 0.04 -3.03 -3.47
C PHE A 79 -0.04 -1.55 -3.09
N TYR A 80 0.45 -0.71 -3.98
CA TYR A 80 0.39 0.75 -3.87
C TYR A 80 -0.06 1.33 -5.20
N ALA A 81 -0.95 2.32 -5.16
CA ALA A 81 -1.35 3.12 -6.31
C ALA A 81 -1.69 4.53 -5.85
N ASP A 82 -1.44 5.51 -6.70
CA ASP A 82 -1.64 6.92 -6.37
C ASP A 82 -2.05 7.79 -7.56
N ARG A 83 -2.35 9.06 -7.26
CA ARG A 83 -2.76 10.07 -8.24
C ARG A 83 -2.09 11.40 -7.93
N ASN A 84 -1.83 12.18 -8.98
CA ASN A 84 -1.29 13.54 -8.89
C ASN A 84 -2.33 14.60 -8.47
N GLN A 85 -3.53 14.19 -8.07
CA GLN A 85 -4.63 15.07 -7.66
C GLN A 85 -5.40 14.43 -6.49
N SER A 86 -5.99 15.25 -5.62
CA SER A 86 -6.90 14.79 -4.58
C SER A 86 -8.16 14.15 -5.20
N GLY A 87 -8.85 13.37 -4.38
CA GLY A 87 -10.06 12.62 -4.73
C GLY A 87 -9.87 11.12 -4.55
N PRO A 88 -10.89 10.31 -4.88
CA PRO A 88 -10.78 8.86 -4.78
C PRO A 88 -9.61 8.35 -5.63
N PRO A 89 -8.65 7.60 -5.02
CA PRO A 89 -7.50 7.07 -5.75
C PRO A 89 -7.92 5.99 -6.75
N LEU A 90 -9.03 5.30 -6.47
CA LEU A 90 -9.66 4.29 -7.30
C LEU A 90 -11.18 4.40 -7.19
N ARG A 91 -11.88 3.96 -8.23
CA ARG A 91 -13.31 3.66 -8.16
C ARG A 91 -13.54 2.41 -7.31
N GLU A 92 -14.73 2.26 -6.76
CA GLU A 92 -15.10 1.10 -5.95
C GLU A 92 -14.91 -0.24 -6.70
N SER A 93 -15.30 -0.28 -7.98
CA SER A 93 -15.09 -1.46 -8.82
C SER A 93 -13.62 -1.80 -9.01
N GLU A 94 -12.74 -0.81 -9.16
CA GLU A 94 -11.29 -1.00 -9.29
C GLU A 94 -10.68 -1.50 -7.97
N HIS A 95 -11.14 -0.98 -6.83
CA HIS A 95 -10.73 -1.48 -5.52
C HIS A 95 -11.14 -2.94 -5.31
N ASN A 96 -12.34 -3.33 -5.75
CA ASN A 96 -12.79 -4.72 -5.72
C ASN A 96 -11.88 -5.64 -6.56
N HIS A 97 -11.53 -5.23 -7.78
CA HIS A 97 -10.60 -6.00 -8.62
C HIS A 97 -9.21 -6.15 -7.97
N LEU A 98 -8.65 -5.08 -7.39
CA LEU A 98 -7.36 -5.16 -6.68
C LEU A 98 -7.44 -6.08 -5.46
N SER A 99 -8.55 -6.04 -4.72
CA SER A 99 -8.78 -6.94 -3.59
C SER A 99 -8.86 -8.39 -4.02
N MET A 100 -9.52 -8.68 -5.15
CA MET A 100 -9.55 -10.03 -5.73
C MET A 100 -8.15 -10.50 -6.14
N LEU A 101 -7.39 -9.66 -6.86
CA LEU A 101 -6.01 -9.96 -7.27
C LEU A 101 -5.12 -10.26 -6.06
N ARG A 102 -5.21 -9.45 -5.01
CA ARG A 102 -4.50 -9.68 -3.74
C ARG A 102 -4.86 -11.03 -3.13
N ASN A 103 -6.13 -11.37 -3.07
CA ASN A 103 -6.58 -12.64 -2.50
C ASN A 103 -6.02 -13.83 -3.28
N GLN A 104 -6.02 -13.76 -4.63
CA GLN A 104 -5.41 -14.80 -5.46
C GLN A 104 -3.90 -14.94 -5.22
N LEU A 105 -3.19 -13.82 -5.08
CA LEU A 105 -1.77 -13.83 -4.75
C LEU A 105 -1.51 -14.51 -3.39
N VAL A 106 -2.30 -14.17 -2.36
CA VAL A 106 -2.20 -14.79 -1.03
C VAL A 106 -2.44 -16.30 -1.10
N LEU A 107 -3.46 -16.74 -1.86
CA LEU A 107 -3.73 -18.16 -2.04
C LEU A 107 -2.58 -18.89 -2.75
N ALA A 108 -2.05 -18.31 -3.83
CA ALA A 108 -0.92 -18.87 -4.56
C ALA A 108 0.33 -19.04 -3.67
N ILE A 109 0.60 -18.07 -2.80
CA ILE A 109 1.73 -18.11 -1.86
C ILE A 109 1.52 -19.21 -0.81
N LYS A 110 0.33 -19.28 -0.21
CA LYS A 110 -0.02 -20.34 0.74
C LYS A 110 0.12 -21.73 0.12
N TYR A 111 -0.37 -21.91 -1.11
CA TYR A 111 -0.29 -23.17 -1.84
C TYR A 111 1.16 -23.60 -2.14
N ARG A 112 2.02 -22.63 -2.48
CA ARG A 112 3.45 -22.88 -2.68
C ARG A 112 4.15 -23.27 -1.36
N GLN A 113 3.75 -22.68 -0.24
CA GLN A 113 4.31 -22.98 1.08
C GLN A 113 3.88 -24.36 1.58
N SER A 114 2.65 -24.79 1.34
CA SER A 114 2.15 -26.12 1.77
C SER A 114 2.73 -27.29 0.97
N ARG A 115 3.39 -27.01 -0.16
CA ARG A 115 4.08 -28.01 -1.01
C ARG A 115 5.57 -28.17 -0.70
N ARG A 116 6.09 -27.39 0.26
CA ARG A 116 7.44 -27.52 0.81
C ARG A 116 7.37 -28.27 2.14
#